data_AF-A0A7Y8Q4J8-F1
#
_entry.id   AF-A0A7Y8Q4J8-F1
#
_cell.length_a   1.000
_cell.length_b   1.000
_cell.length_c   1.000
_cell.angle_alpha   90.00
_cell.angle_beta   90.00
_cell.angle_gamma   90.00
#
_symmetry.space_group_name_H-M   'P 1'
#
loop_
_entity.id
_entity.type
_entity.pdbx_description
1 polymer ?
#
loop_
_entity_poly.entity_id
_entity_poly.type
_entity_poly.pdbx_seq_one_letter_code
_entity_poly.pdbx_strand_id
1 'polypeptide(L)' 'MQLSIFFKALHEGVESGFQAHRSLEFQGIFNNIEKSIFANAAPEFFDKKNFLEWVVREIKTEP' A
#
# COMPACT_ATOMS: atom_id res chain seq x y z
N MET A 1 -3.70 11.41 -2.68
CA MET A 1 -3.15 12.00 -1.43
C MET A 1 -3.44 11.14 -0.20
N GLN A 2 -4.64 10.60 0.01
CA GLN A 2 -4.93 9.78 1.20
C GLN A 2 -4.19 8.41 1.21
N LEU A 3 -4.12 7.71 0.07
CA LEU A 3 -3.47 6.40 0.00
C LEU A 3 -1.94 6.45 0.16
N SER A 4 -1.28 7.48 -0.33
CA SER A 4 0.18 7.63 -0.14
C SER A 4 0.55 7.79 1.33
N ILE A 5 -0.26 8.52 2.11
CA ILE A 5 -0.05 8.67 3.57
C ILE A 5 -0.30 7.33 4.26
N PHE A 6 -1.39 6.65 3.88
CA PHE A 6 -1.74 5.35 4.43
C PHE A 6 -0.64 4.32 4.21
N PHE A 7 -0.17 4.13 2.97
CA PHE A 7 0.87 3.16 2.67
C PHE A 7 2.24 3.57 3.20
N LYS A 8 2.54 4.88 3.30
CA LYS A 8 3.74 5.35 4.00
C LYS A 8 3.72 4.98 5.49
N ALA A 9 2.55 5.04 6.15
CA ALA A 9 2.42 4.64 7.54
C ALA A 9 2.53 3.12 7.76
N LEU A 10 2.19 2.31 6.74
CA LEU A 10 2.36 0.86 6.76
C LEU A 10 3.75 0.39 6.34
N HIS A 11 4.60 1.30 5.85
CA HIS A 11 5.97 0.97 5.46
C HIS A 11 6.84 0.69 6.69
N GLU A 12 7.53 -0.45 6.67
CA GLU A 12 8.36 -0.92 7.81
C GLU A 12 9.84 -0.51 7.72
N GLY A 13 10.24 0.16 6.63
CA GLY A 13 11.64 0.55 6.39
C GLY A 13 11.97 2.00 6.75
N VAL A 14 13.16 2.44 6.32
CA VAL A 14 13.54 3.86 6.42
C VAL A 14 12.61 4.71 5.57
N GLU A 15 12.20 5.86 6.10
CA GLU A 15 11.20 6.74 5.46
C GLU A 15 11.58 7.14 4.01
N SER A 16 12.88 7.28 3.73
CA SER A 16 13.42 7.58 2.40
C SER A 16 13.28 6.44 1.38
N GLY A 17 13.02 5.22 1.84
CA GLY A 17 12.82 4.03 1.01
C GLY A 17 11.40 3.90 0.46
N PHE A 18 10.45 4.69 0.96
CA PHE A 18 9.09 4.73 0.42
C PHE A 18 8.99 5.70 -0.76
N GLN A 19 8.41 5.24 -1.87
CA GLN A 19 8.16 6.07 -3.04
C GLN A 19 6.70 5.96 -3.49
N ALA A 20 6.10 7.11 -3.80
CA ALA A 20 4.76 7.18 -4.36
C ALA A 20 4.83 7.73 -5.79
N HIS A 21 4.64 6.86 -6.78
CA HIS A 21 4.65 7.21 -8.20
C HIS A 21 3.23 7.49 -8.69
N ARG A 22 3.05 8.61 -9.40
CA ARG A 22 1.80 8.99 -10.11
C ARG A 22 0.51 8.87 -9.27
N SER A 23 0.61 9.00 -7.94
CA SER A 23 -0.48 8.87 -6.96
C SER A 23 -1.16 7.50 -6.84
N LEU A 24 -0.78 6.50 -7.64
CA LEU A 24 -1.43 5.20 -7.70
C LEU A 24 -0.46 4.02 -7.57
N GLU A 25 0.83 4.26 -7.48
CA GLU A 25 1.84 3.23 -7.26
C GLU A 25 2.64 3.57 -6.00
N PHE A 26 2.76 2.60 -5.10
CA PHE A 26 3.46 2.77 -3.83
C PHE A 26 4.52 1.68 -3.68
N GLN A 27 5.79 2.06 -3.80
CA GLN A 27 6.93 1.18 -3.58
C GLN A 27 7.45 1.33 -2.17
N GLY A 28 7.71 0.21 -1.51
CA GLY A 28 8.30 0.18 -0.18
C GLY A 28 8.38 -1.24 0.38
N ILE A 29 8.83 -1.32 1.62
CA ILE A 29 8.85 -2.55 2.41
C ILE A 29 7.53 -2.68 3.17
N PHE A 30 6.82 -3.78 2.95
CA PHE A 30 5.61 -4.14 3.69
C PHE A 30 5.71 -5.62 4.06
N ASN A 31 5.42 -5.99 5.31
CA ASN A 31 5.64 -7.35 5.82
C ASN A 31 7.07 -7.86 5.52
N ASN A 32 8.09 -7.03 5.74
CA ASN A 32 9.51 -7.30 5.47
C ASN A 32 9.87 -7.60 3.99
N ILE A 33 9.00 -7.32 3.03
CA ILE A 33 9.25 -7.55 1.60
C ILE A 33 9.17 -6.24 0.84
N GLU A 34 10.17 -5.99 -0.01
CA GLU A 34 10.13 -4.88 -0.96
C GLU A 34 9.12 -5.20 -2.08
N LYS A 35 8.16 -4.30 -2.27
CA LYS A 35 7.09 -4.48 -3.27
C LYS A 35 6.49 -3.14 -3.71
N SER A 36 5.82 -3.20 -4.85
CA SER A 36 4.99 -2.12 -5.38
C SER A 36 3.52 -2.47 -5.26
N ILE A 37 2.72 -1.55 -4.71
CA ILE A 37 1.25 -1.65 -4.64
C ILE A 37 0.65 -0.76 -5.72
N PHE A 38 -0.17 -1.32 -6.59
CA PHE A 38 -0.88 -0.60 -7.63
C PHE A 38 -2.33 -0.37 -7.22
N ALA A 39 -2.67 0.88 -6.92
CA ALA A 39 -3.99 1.32 -6.45
C ALA A 39 -4.94 1.73 -7.58
N ASN A 40 -4.66 1.33 -8.82
CA ASN A 40 -5.53 1.55 -9.98
C ASN A 40 -6.90 0.87 -9.82
N ALA A 41 -6.96 -0.23 -9.07
CA ALA A 41 -8.18 -0.98 -8.77
C ALA A 41 -8.53 -0.96 -7.26
N ALA A 42 -8.06 0.03 -6.52
CA ALA A 42 -8.35 0.15 -5.09
C ALA A 42 -9.85 0.40 -4.87
N PRO A 43 -10.51 -0.34 -3.96
CA PRO A 43 -11.88 -0.04 -3.54
C PRO A 43 -11.97 1.37 -2.93
N GLU A 44 -13.17 1.94 -2.92
CA GLU A 44 -13.38 3.22 -2.25
C GLU A 44 -13.06 3.11 -0.76
N PHE A 45 -12.35 4.10 -0.22
CA PHE A 45 -11.94 4.13 1.19
C PHE A 45 -13.13 4.07 2.16
N PHE A 46 -14.31 4.55 1.74
CA PHE A 46 -15.53 4.50 2.54
C PHE A 46 -16.13 3.09 2.63
N ASP A 47 -15.83 2.21 1.68
CA ASP A 47 -16.12 0.78 1.75
C ASP A 47 -15.04 0.07 2.58
N LYS A 48 -15.05 0.35 3.89
CA LYS A 48 -13.99 -0.04 4.84
C LYS A 48 -13.65 -1.52 4.78
N LYS A 49 -14.65 -2.38 4.64
CA LYS A 49 -14.44 -3.84 4.63
C LYS A 49 -13.65 -4.24 3.39
N ASN A 50 -14.16 -3.90 2.21
CA ASN A 50 -13.52 -4.28 0.95
C ASN A 50 -12.16 -3.59 0.79
N PHE A 51 -12.03 -2.36 1.26
CA PHE A 51 -10.75 -1.65 1.29
C PHE A 51 -9.70 -2.35 2.16
N LEU A 52 -10.04 -2.72 3.39
CA LEU A 52 -9.10 -3.41 4.29
C LEU A 52 -8.74 -4.82 3.79
N GLU A 53 -9.71 -5.56 3.26
CA GLU A 53 -9.45 -6.87 2.63
C GLU A 53 -8.50 -6.74 1.43
N TRP A 54 -8.72 -5.71 0.60
CA TRP A 54 -7.82 -5.37 -0.50
C TRP A 54 -6.41 -5.02 0.00
N VAL A 55 -6.26 -4.10 0.95
CA VAL A 55 -4.96 -3.72 1.53
C VAL A 55 -4.20 -4.94 2.07
N VAL A 56 -4.88 -5.80 2.82
CA VAL A 56 -4.29 -7.01 3.37
C VAL A 56 -3.83 -7.95 2.27
N ARG A 57 -4.60 -8.10 1.18
CA ARG A 57 -4.20 -8.89 0.02
C ARG A 57 -2.97 -8.31 -0.67
N GLU A 58 -2.93 -7.00 -0.90
CA GLU A 58 -1.77 -6.38 -1.54
C GLU A 58 -0.51 -6.52 -0.68
N ILE A 59 -0.63 -6.45 0.65
CA ILE A 59 0.48 -6.51 1.63
C ILE A 59 0.91 -7.92 2.00
N LYS A 60 0.03 -8.90 1.92
CA LYS A 60 0.43 -10.29 2.08
C LYS A 60 1.15 -10.76 0.83
N THR A 61 2.35 -11.29 1.03
CA THR A 61 2.87 -12.32 0.15
C THR A 61 1.91 -13.51 0.22
N GLU A 62 1.38 -13.93 -0.92
CA GLU A 62 0.91 -15.31 -1.01
C GLU A 62 2.08 -16.24 -0.59
N PRO A 63 1.81 -17.36 0.11
CA PRO A 63 2.82 -18.36 0.40
C PRO A 63 3.40 -18.98 -0.87
#